data_AF-A0A1W6NY77-F1
#
_entry.id   AF-A0A1W6NY77-F1
#
_cell.length_a   1.000
_cell.length_b   1.000
_cell.length_c   1.000
_cell.angle_alpha   90.00
_cell.angle_beta   90.00
_cell.angle_gamma   90.00
#
_symmetry.space_group_name_H-M   'P 1'
#
loop_
_entity.id
_entity.type
_entity.pdbx_description
1 polymer ?
#
loop_
_entity_poly.entity_id
_entity_poly.type
_entity_poly.pdbx_seq_one_letter_code
_entity_poly.pdbx_strand_id
1 'polypeptide(L)'
;MGFLALLHSLTSYIGFLATIAWAGAVLFGAGDVARFGGLYKRIYLVMMISTGLSGVFGLIVTIFGPWLTYVFPWIGLVGLGVHNMLGARSRKMLAADTGRALIFAAIQIAVLVVVLVLMICKPF
;
A
#
# COMPACT_ATOMS: atom_id res chain seq x y z
N MET A 1 -3.58 -20.78 12.30
CA MET A 1 -2.61 -19.87 11.64
C MET A 1 -2.72 -19.81 10.13
N GLY A 2 -2.87 -20.92 9.40
CA GLY A 2 -2.93 -20.91 7.93
C GLY A 2 -3.97 -19.96 7.33
N PHE A 3 -5.16 -19.86 7.92
CA PHE A 3 -6.21 -18.95 7.45
C PHE A 3 -5.82 -17.46 7.54
N LEU A 4 -5.19 -17.02 8.64
CA LEU A 4 -4.77 -15.62 8.81
C LEU A 4 -3.61 -15.25 7.88
N ALA A 5 -2.69 -16.19 7.65
CA ALA A 5 -1.62 -16.01 6.66
C ALA A 5 -2.16 -15.92 5.23
N LEU A 6 -3.21 -16.69 4.89
CA LEU A 6 -3.92 -16.58 3.62
C LEU A 6 -4.59 -15.20 3.49
N LEU A 7 -5.30 -14.72 4.52
CA LEU A 7 -5.94 -13.41 4.51
C LEU A 7 -4.91 -12.27 4.35
N HIS A 8 -3.79 -12.34 5.09
CA HIS A 8 -2.67 -11.42 4.93
C HIS A 8 -2.17 -11.42 3.47
N SER A 9 -1.92 -12.59 2.89
CA SER A 9 -1.42 -12.71 1.52
C SER A 9 -2.40 -12.13 0.50
N LEU A 10 -3.67 -12.50 0.57
CA LEU A 10 -4.71 -12.02 -0.35
C LEU A 10 -4.87 -10.49 -0.28
N THR A 11 -4.94 -9.94 0.94
CA THR A 11 -5.07 -8.48 1.12
C THR A 11 -3.82 -7.73 0.70
N SER A 12 -2.62 -8.32 0.87
CA SER A 12 -1.36 -7.78 0.33
C SER A 12 -1.37 -7.71 -1.19
N TYR A 13 -1.79 -8.77 -1.89
CA TYR A 13 -1.86 -8.78 -3.35
C TYR A 13 -2.90 -7.79 -3.89
N ILE A 14 -4.08 -7.73 -3.27
CA ILE A 14 -5.12 -6.76 -3.65
C ILE A 14 -4.61 -5.33 -3.41
N GLY A 15 -3.98 -5.07 -2.26
CA GLY A 15 -3.38 -3.78 -1.94
C GLY A 15 -2.28 -3.38 -2.92
N PHE A 16 -1.48 -4.34 -3.38
CA PHE A 16 -0.44 -4.13 -4.39
C PHE A 16 -1.04 -3.73 -5.74
N LEU A 17 -1.99 -4.51 -6.25
CA LEU A 17 -2.68 -4.21 -7.51
C LEU A 17 -3.42 -2.86 -7.45
N ALA A 18 -4.08 -2.58 -6.33
CA ALA A 18 -4.77 -1.31 -6.11
C ALA A 18 -3.79 -0.12 -6.03
N THR A 19 -2.57 -0.32 -5.51
CA THR A 19 -1.51 0.70 -5.51
C THR A 19 -1.03 1.01 -6.93
N ILE A 20 -0.86 -0.03 -7.77
CA ILE A 20 -0.53 0.16 -9.20
C ILE A 20 -1.67 0.90 -9.91
N ALA A 21 -2.92 0.50 -9.67
CA ALA A 21 -4.08 1.18 -10.24
C ALA A 21 -4.16 2.64 -9.80
N TRP A 22 -3.85 2.94 -8.53
CA TRP A 22 -3.75 4.32 -8.02
C TRP A 22 -2.67 5.12 -8.74
N ALA A 23 -1.45 4.59 -8.86
CA ALA A 23 -0.37 5.28 -9.54
C ALA A 23 -0.65 5.50 -11.03
N GLY A 24 -1.25 4.51 -11.71
CA GLY A 24 -1.73 4.66 -13.08
C GLY A 24 -2.79 5.76 -13.18
N ALA A 25 -3.75 5.79 -12.24
CA ALA A 25 -4.75 6.84 -12.18
C ALA A 25 -4.12 8.23 -11.99
N VAL A 26 -3.09 8.35 -11.13
CA VAL A 26 -2.35 9.62 -10.96
C VAL A 26 -1.59 10.01 -12.23
N LEU A 27 -0.95 9.05 -12.91
CA LEU A 27 -0.19 9.28 -14.13
C LEU A 27 -1.06 9.77 -15.29
N PHE A 28 -2.21 9.12 -15.51
CA PHE A 28 -3.11 9.44 -16.62
C PHE A 28 -4.16 10.50 -16.27
N GLY A 29 -4.32 10.82 -14.98
CA GLY A 29 -5.41 11.65 -14.47
C GLY A 29 -5.15 13.15 -14.39
N ALA A 30 -4.01 13.63 -14.88
CA ALA A 30 -3.49 14.99 -14.63
C ALA A 30 -4.34 16.19 -15.11
N GLY A 31 -5.49 15.97 -15.75
CA GLY A 31 -6.46 17.02 -16.07
C GLY A 31 -7.91 16.69 -15.72
N ASP A 32 -8.18 15.48 -15.23
CA ASP A 32 -9.52 14.89 -15.24
C ASP A 32 -10.08 14.63 -13.82
N VAL A 33 -9.36 15.10 -12.80
CA VAL A 33 -9.74 14.97 -11.38
C VAL A 33 -11.10 15.60 -11.10
N ALA A 34 -11.40 16.75 -11.72
CA ALA A 34 -12.69 17.43 -11.59
C ALA A 34 -13.84 16.60 -12.19
N ARG A 35 -13.58 15.86 -13.27
CA ARG A 35 -14.58 15.05 -13.98
C ARG A 35 -14.79 13.68 -13.35
N PHE A 36 -13.74 13.06 -12.82
CA PHE A 36 -13.77 11.67 -12.32
C PHE A 36 -13.39 11.54 -10.84
N GLY A 37 -13.53 12.60 -10.03
CA GLY A 37 -13.13 12.61 -8.61
C GLY A 37 -13.67 11.43 -7.77
N GLY A 38 -14.89 10.95 -8.07
CA GLY A 38 -15.48 9.78 -7.41
C GLY A 38 -14.74 8.47 -7.71
N LEU A 39 -14.25 8.28 -8.95
CA LEU A 39 -13.49 7.11 -9.35
C LEU A 39 -12.13 7.09 -8.65
N TYR A 40 -11.39 8.21 -8.66
CA TYR A 40 -10.12 8.34 -7.95
C TYR A 40 -10.28 8.06 -6.46
N LYS A 41 -11.35 8.54 -5.84
CA LYS A 41 -11.67 8.26 -4.43
C LYS A 41 -11.88 6.77 -4.19
N ARG A 42 -12.58 6.06 -5.06
CA ARG A 42 -12.82 4.61 -4.93
C ARG A 42 -11.52 3.81 -5.06
N ILE A 43 -10.70 4.09 -6.07
CA ILE A 43 -9.40 3.42 -6.26
C ILE A 43 -8.51 3.62 -5.03
N TYR A 44 -8.41 4.86 -4.55
CA TYR A 44 -7.67 5.19 -3.33
C TYR A 44 -8.20 4.43 -2.10
N LEU A 45 -9.52 4.37 -1.91
CA LEU A 45 -10.11 3.68 -0.77
C LEU A 45 -9.83 2.18 -0.80
N VAL A 46 -9.99 1.53 -1.96
CA VAL A 46 -9.67 0.10 -2.11
C VAL A 46 -8.20 -0.13 -1.76
N MET A 47 -7.29 0.69 -2.29
CA MET A 47 -5.86 0.63 -1.96
C MET A 47 -5.63 0.70 -0.45
N MET A 48 -6.13 1.75 0.22
CA MET A 48 -5.89 1.98 1.65
C MET A 48 -6.51 0.92 2.55
N ILE A 49 -7.71 0.43 2.21
CA ILE A 49 -8.39 -0.61 2.98
C ILE A 49 -7.63 -1.93 2.86
N SER A 50 -7.25 -2.32 1.63
CA SER A 50 -6.54 -3.57 1.41
C SER A 50 -5.15 -3.58 2.04
N THR A 51 -4.38 -2.49 1.93
CA THR A 51 -3.08 -2.39 2.61
C THR A 51 -3.22 -2.32 4.13
N GLY A 52 -4.22 -1.60 4.63
CA GLY A 52 -4.55 -1.57 6.06
C GLY A 52 -4.90 -2.95 6.61
N LEU A 53 -5.77 -3.70 5.93
CA LEU A 53 -6.13 -5.07 6.30
C LEU A 53 -4.93 -6.02 6.26
N SER A 54 -4.08 -5.90 5.23
CA SER A 54 -2.82 -6.65 5.15
C SER A 54 -1.95 -6.41 6.38
N GLY A 55 -1.81 -5.15 6.81
CA GLY A 55 -1.09 -4.80 8.04
C GLY A 55 -1.68 -5.42 9.29
N VAL A 56 -3.01 -5.33 9.44
CA VAL A 56 -3.73 -5.93 10.58
C VAL A 56 -3.51 -7.43 10.64
N PHE A 57 -3.72 -8.14 9.53
CA PHE A 57 -3.51 -9.59 9.49
C PHE A 57 -2.04 -9.97 9.67
N GLY A 58 -1.12 -9.21 9.09
CA GLY A 58 0.32 -9.41 9.26
C GLY A 58 0.77 -9.24 10.71
N LEU A 59 0.24 -8.24 11.41
CA LEU A 59 0.50 -8.02 12.84
C LEU A 59 -0.03 -9.18 13.68
N ILE A 60 -1.26 -9.64 13.43
CA ILE A 60 -1.84 -10.80 14.13
C ILE A 60 -0.98 -12.05 13.90
N VAL A 61 -0.58 -12.33 12.66
CA VAL A 61 0.30 -13.47 12.33
C VAL A 61 1.66 -13.34 13.04
N THR A 62 2.20 -12.13 13.16
CA THR A 62 3.47 -11.87 13.84
C THR A 62 3.37 -12.10 15.35
N ILE A 63 2.33 -11.57 15.99
CA ILE A 63 2.14 -11.64 17.45
C ILE A 63 1.84 -13.06 17.91
N PHE A 64 0.95 -13.77 17.20
CA PHE A 64 0.53 -15.10 17.62
C PHE A 64 1.36 -16.22 16.97
N GLY A 65 2.23 -15.89 16.00
CA GLY A 65 3.17 -16.82 15.40
C GLY A 65 4.52 -16.83 16.11
N PRO A 66 5.48 -17.66 15.65
CA PRO A 66 6.84 -17.68 16.20
C PRO A 66 7.69 -16.48 15.78
N TRP A 67 7.08 -15.43 15.20
CA TRP A 67 7.80 -14.43 14.42
C TRP A 67 8.13 -13.14 15.17
N LEU A 68 7.70 -13.02 16.43
CA LEU A 68 7.79 -11.79 17.23
C LEU A 68 9.24 -11.29 17.40
N THR A 69 10.19 -12.21 17.49
CA THR A 69 11.62 -11.92 17.71
C THR A 69 12.36 -11.54 16.42
N TYR A 70 11.76 -11.73 15.24
CA TYR A 70 12.40 -11.34 13.99
C TYR A 70 12.17 -9.87 13.67
N VAL A 71 13.14 -9.27 12.98
CA VAL A 71 13.12 -7.84 12.64
C VAL A 71 12.22 -7.56 11.42
N PHE A 72 12.10 -8.51 10.48
CA PHE A 72 11.43 -8.31 9.19
C PHE A 72 9.95 -7.93 9.28
N PRO A 73 9.12 -8.56 10.16
CA PRO A 73 7.73 -8.16 10.32
C PRO A 73 7.57 -6.68 10.73
N TRP A 74 8.46 -6.20 11.59
CA TRP A 74 8.45 -4.80 12.05
C TRP A 74 8.87 -3.83 10.95
N ILE A 75 9.85 -4.20 10.11
CA ILE A 75 10.21 -3.42 8.92
C ILE A 75 9.01 -3.33 7.96
N GLY A 76 8.29 -4.43 7.76
CA GLY A 76 7.07 -4.46 6.96
C GLY A 76 6.00 -3.49 7.47
N LEU A 77 5.78 -3.42 8.78
CA LEU A 77 4.85 -2.48 9.41
C LEU A 77 5.26 -1.01 9.23
N VAL A 78 6.56 -0.71 9.37
CA VAL A 78 7.07 0.64 9.08
C VAL A 78 6.85 0.99 7.62
N GLY A 79 7.19 0.08 6.70
CA GLY A 79 6.97 0.26 5.27
C GLY A 79 5.51 0.51 4.92
N LEU A 80 4.59 -0.21 5.57
CA LEU A 80 3.15 0.01 5.43
C LEU A 80 2.73 1.42 5.90
N GLY A 81 3.25 1.87 7.05
CA GLY A 81 3.00 3.21 7.55
C GLY A 81 3.46 4.29 6.57
N VAL A 82 4.68 4.14 6.03
CA VAL A 82 5.22 5.05 5.01
C VAL A 82 4.39 5.01 3.73
N HIS A 83 4.01 3.82 3.24
CA HIS A 83 3.15 3.65 2.07
C HIS A 83 1.82 4.40 2.22
N ASN A 84 1.12 4.21 3.33
CA ASN A 84 -0.17 4.85 3.60
C ASN A 84 -0.04 6.38 3.71
N MET A 85 1.05 6.87 4.33
CA MET A 85 1.34 8.30 4.39
C MET A 85 1.56 8.90 2.99
N LEU A 86 2.35 8.22 2.15
CA LEU A 86 2.65 8.66 0.79
C LEU A 86 1.40 8.65 -0.09
N GLY A 87 0.56 7.62 0.02
CA GLY A 87 -0.73 7.57 -0.68
C GLY A 87 -1.64 8.73 -0.30
N ALA A 88 -1.75 9.04 1.00
CA ALA A 88 -2.53 10.17 1.47
C ALA A 88 -1.99 11.52 0.96
N ARG A 89 -0.66 11.70 0.92
CA ARG A 89 -0.02 12.90 0.35
C ARG A 89 -0.23 12.99 -1.16
N SER A 90 -0.08 11.88 -1.89
CA SER A 90 -0.33 11.79 -3.32
C SER A 90 -1.76 12.23 -3.65
N ARG A 91 -2.76 11.69 -2.93
CA ARG A 91 -4.17 12.06 -3.12
C ARG A 91 -4.43 13.54 -2.86
N LYS A 92 -3.84 14.10 -1.80
CA LYS A 92 -3.99 15.53 -1.48
C LYS A 92 -3.40 16.42 -2.57
N MET A 93 -2.27 16.03 -3.15
CA MET A 93 -1.61 16.80 -4.20
C MET A 93 -2.25 16.64 -5.57
N LEU A 94 -3.01 15.56 -5.82
CA LEU A 94 -3.56 15.25 -7.14
C LEU A 94 -4.38 16.40 -7.77
N ALA A 95 -5.09 17.18 -6.95
CA ALA A 95 -5.88 18.33 -7.41
C ALA A 95 -5.11 19.67 -7.43
N ALA A 96 -3.93 19.74 -6.80
CA ALA A 96 -3.17 20.98 -6.62
C ALA A 96 -1.89 21.02 -7.47
N ASP A 97 -1.18 19.90 -7.53
CA ASP A 97 0.10 19.74 -8.23
C ASP A 97 0.27 18.26 -8.61
N THR A 98 -0.08 17.93 -9.85
CA THR A 98 0.00 16.56 -10.34
C THR A 98 1.43 16.02 -10.39
N GLY A 99 2.43 16.90 -10.61
CA GLY A 99 3.83 16.50 -10.59
C GLY A 99 4.24 15.98 -9.20
N ARG A 100 3.88 16.71 -8.14
CA ARG A 100 4.09 16.24 -6.75
C ARG A 100 3.25 15.02 -6.42
N ALA A 101 2.01 14.94 -6.91
CA ALA A 101 1.17 13.76 -6.71
C ALA A 101 1.82 12.49 -7.28
N LEU A 102 2.40 12.61 -8.48
CA LEU A 102 3.12 11.53 -9.14
C LEU A 102 4.40 11.15 -8.41
N ILE A 103 5.18 12.11 -7.91
CA ILE A 103 6.36 11.83 -7.08
C ILE A 103 5.96 11.02 -5.84
N PHE A 104 4.92 11.43 -5.12
CA PHE A 104 4.45 10.68 -3.96
C PHE A 104 3.95 9.28 -4.32
N ALA A 105 3.23 9.12 -5.44
CA ALA A 105 2.79 7.80 -5.93
C ALA A 105 3.98 6.91 -6.36
N ALA A 106 5.00 7.48 -6.98
CA ALA A 106 6.20 6.76 -7.39
C ALA A 106 7.00 6.27 -6.17
N ILE A 107 7.20 7.12 -5.18
CA ILE A 107 7.85 6.74 -3.91
C ILE A 107 6.99 5.69 -3.19
N GLN A 108 5.66 5.82 -3.23
CA GLN A 108 4.74 4.86 -2.63
C GLN A 108 4.89 3.46 -3.26
N ILE A 109 4.99 3.37 -4.59
CA ILE A 109 5.30 2.10 -5.28
C ILE A 109 6.68 1.59 -4.88
N ALA A 110 7.70 2.46 -4.86
CA ALA A 110 9.06 2.05 -4.52
C ALA A 110 9.13 1.42 -3.11
N VAL A 111 8.46 2.03 -2.12
CA VAL A 111 8.34 1.48 -0.76
C VAL A 111 7.68 0.11 -0.78
N LEU A 112 6.59 -0.04 -1.54
CA LEU A 112 5.86 -1.30 -1.65
C LEU A 112 6.73 -2.41 -2.28
N VAL A 113 7.49 -2.08 -3.32
CA VAL A 113 8.44 -3.00 -3.98
C VAL A 113 9.54 -3.41 -3.02
N VAL A 114 10.11 -2.47 -2.27
CA VAL A 114 11.14 -2.78 -1.26
C VAL A 114 10.58 -3.74 -0.20
N VAL A 115 9.39 -3.47 0.34
CA VAL A 115 8.74 -4.36 1.32
C VAL A 115 8.47 -5.74 0.72
N LEU A 116 7.98 -5.81 -0.52
CA LEU A 116 7.74 -7.08 -1.21
C LEU A 116 9.02 -7.88 -1.41
N VAL A 117 10.10 -7.26 -1.88
CA VAL A 117 11.40 -7.91 -2.08
C VAL A 117 11.96 -8.40 -0.75
N LEU A 118 11.88 -7.60 0.31
CA LEU A 118 12.31 -8.01 1.65
C LEU A 118 11.54 -9.25 2.13
N MET A 119 10.23 -9.29 1.91
CA MET A 119 9.38 -10.42 2.29
C MET A 119 9.66 -11.68 1.46
N ILE A 120 10.03 -11.55 0.18
CA ILE A 120 10.41 -12.69 -0.68
C ILE A 120 11.79 -13.22 -0.30
N CYS A 121 12.77 -12.34 -0.11
CA CYS A 121 14.14 -12.73 0.17
C CYS A 121 14.33 -13.27 1.60
N LYS A 122 13.54 -12.77 2.55
CA LYS A 122 13.51 -13.23 3.93
C LYS A 122 12.06 -13.41 4.37
N PRO A 123 11.44 -14.53 3.95
CA PRO A 123 10.11 -14.86 4.40
C PRO A 123 10.25 -15.27 5.86
N PHE A 124 9.97 -14.30 6.74
CA PHE A 124 9.80 -14.46 8.18
C PHE A 124 11.11 -14.58 8.98
#